data_AF-A0A1D7XZP6-F1
#
_entry.id   AF-A0A1D7XZP6-F1
#
_cell.length_a   1.000
_cell.length_b   1.000
_cell.length_c   1.000
_cell.angle_alpha   90.00
_cell.angle_beta   90.00
_cell.angle_gamma   90.00
#
_symmetry.space_group_name_H-M   'P 1'
#
loop_
_entity.id
_entity.type
_entity.pdbx_description
1 polymer ?
#
loop_
_entity_poly.entity_id
_entity_poly.type
_entity_poly.pdbx_seq_one_letter_code
_entity_poly.pdbx_strand_id
1 'polypeptide(L)'
;MKKMKTNVLLVIILILSSGLGAQELTSETRSSVNVEQLPEYIVVTSENTKLLGGIDISIDYKKSKYADVLSELESLLQNRKKLKIRNQTDLLNAMSKLGFEYVDSYNASAGSLGVGGGDDIEVFGSQAKYRINMVFRKKEEMR
;
A
#
# COMPACT_ATOMS: atom_id res chain seq x y z
N MET A 1 -0.44 -59.16 -10.43
CA MET A 1 -0.76 -58.25 -9.29
C MET A 1 0.07 -56.95 -9.24
N LYS A 2 1.37 -56.92 -9.56
CA LYS A 2 2.18 -55.68 -9.54
C LYS A 2 1.64 -54.57 -10.45
N LYS A 3 1.28 -54.88 -11.70
CA LYS A 3 0.73 -53.91 -12.68
C LYS A 3 -0.58 -53.24 -12.24
N MET A 4 -1.40 -53.96 -11.46
CA MET A 4 -2.68 -53.45 -10.95
C MET A 4 -2.46 -52.40 -9.84
N LYS A 5 -1.44 -52.60 -8.98
CA LYS A 5 -1.06 -51.64 -7.94
C LYS A 5 -0.48 -50.35 -8.54
N THR A 6 0.27 -50.44 -9.64
CA THR A 6 0.83 -49.28 -10.36
C THR A 6 -0.26 -48.42 -10.99
N ASN A 7 -1.30 -49.05 -11.57
CA ASN A 7 -2.40 -48.31 -12.19
C ASN A 7 -3.29 -47.60 -11.14
N VAL A 8 -3.49 -48.19 -9.97
CA VAL A 8 -4.24 -47.55 -8.87
C VAL A 8 -3.48 -46.33 -8.31
N LEU A 9 -2.16 -46.41 -8.19
CA LEU A 9 -1.34 -45.30 -7.71
C LEU A 9 -1.38 -44.09 -8.67
N LEU A 10 -1.39 -44.34 -9.98
CA LEU A 10 -1.50 -43.31 -11.02
C LEU A 10 -2.83 -42.56 -10.97
N VAL A 11 -3.94 -43.26 -10.71
CA VAL A 11 -5.27 -42.65 -10.59
C VAL A 11 -5.36 -41.74 -9.36
N ILE A 12 -4.75 -42.13 -8.23
CA ILE A 12 -4.75 -41.32 -7.00
C ILE A 12 -3.96 -40.02 -7.20
N ILE A 13 -2.83 -40.05 -7.91
CA ILE A 13 -2.02 -38.84 -8.20
C ILE A 13 -2.79 -37.86 -9.12
N LEU A 14 -3.56 -38.37 -10.08
CA LEU A 14 -4.39 -37.57 -10.99
C LEU A 14 -5.57 -36.87 -10.29
N ILE A 15 -6.14 -37.47 -9.24
CA ILE A 15 -7.23 -36.86 -8.47
C ILE A 15 -6.70 -35.77 -7.52
N LEU A 16 -5.47 -35.94 -7.00
CA LEU A 16 -4.83 -34.95 -6.13
C LEU A 16 -4.37 -33.69 -6.88
N SER A 17 -4.07 -33.78 -8.19
CA SER A 17 -3.71 -32.59 -8.99
C SER A 17 -4.92 -31.75 -9.38
N SER A 18 -6.13 -32.31 -9.45
CA SER A 18 -7.37 -31.54 -9.66
C SER A 18 -7.82 -30.70 -8.45
N GLY A 19 -7.20 -30.91 -7.28
CA GLY A 19 -7.46 -30.12 -6.06
C GLY A 19 -6.70 -28.80 -5.96
N LEU A 20 -5.79 -28.51 -6.90
CA LEU A 20 -5.13 -27.20 -7.02
C LEU A 20 -6.00 -26.22 -7.79
N GLY A 21 -7.30 -26.18 -7.47
CA GLY A 21 -8.10 -25.00 -7.75
C GLY A 21 -7.46 -23.85 -7.01
N ALA A 22 -7.10 -22.79 -7.74
CA ALA A 22 -6.69 -21.52 -7.17
C ALA A 22 -7.56 -21.25 -5.94
N GLN A 23 -6.95 -21.15 -4.76
CA GLN A 23 -7.61 -20.53 -3.62
C GLN A 23 -7.99 -19.14 -4.10
N GLU A 24 -9.26 -18.97 -4.46
CA GLU A 24 -9.86 -17.66 -4.51
C GLU A 24 -9.62 -17.09 -3.12
N LEU A 25 -8.74 -16.09 -3.04
CA LEU A 25 -8.67 -15.25 -1.86
C LEU A 25 -10.08 -14.69 -1.72
N THR A 26 -10.87 -15.29 -0.83
CA THR A 26 -12.06 -14.67 -0.28
C THR A 26 -11.55 -13.40 0.40
N SER A 27 -11.59 -12.31 -0.36
CA SER A 27 -11.34 -10.96 0.11
C SER A 27 -12.55 -10.55 0.95
N GLU A 28 -12.74 -11.25 2.06
CA GLU A 28 -13.52 -10.76 3.17
C GLU A 28 -12.73 -9.60 3.77
N THR A 29 -12.90 -8.43 3.16
CA THR A 29 -12.96 -7.10 3.75
C THR A 29 -12.72 -6.10 2.60
N ARG A 30 -13.67 -5.98 1.67
CA ARG A 30 -13.77 -4.76 0.87
C ARG A 30 -14.07 -3.63 1.83
N SER A 31 -13.04 -2.94 2.31
CA SER A 31 -13.25 -1.56 2.77
C SER A 31 -13.47 -0.78 1.50
N SER A 32 -14.74 -0.61 1.17
CA SER A 32 -15.17 -0.03 -0.10
C SER A 32 -14.92 1.46 -0.07
N VAL A 33 -13.66 1.88 -0.22
CA VAL A 33 -13.42 3.21 -0.76
C VAL A 33 -13.92 3.15 -2.20
N ASN A 34 -14.94 3.94 -2.51
CA ASN A 34 -15.46 3.99 -3.86
C ASN A 34 -14.47 4.76 -4.74
N VAL A 35 -13.72 4.02 -5.56
CA VAL A 35 -12.67 4.57 -6.43
C VAL A 35 -13.22 5.58 -7.42
N GLU A 36 -14.48 5.46 -7.83
CA GLU A 36 -15.14 6.42 -8.72
C GLU A 36 -15.22 7.82 -8.10
N GLN A 37 -15.42 7.90 -6.78
CA GLN A 37 -15.54 9.16 -6.04
C GLN A 37 -14.19 9.82 -5.73
N LEU A 38 -13.08 9.09 -5.87
CA LEU A 38 -11.74 9.64 -5.69
C LEU A 38 -11.35 10.58 -6.85
N PRO A 39 -10.40 11.51 -6.66
CA PRO A 39 -9.86 12.32 -7.74
C PRO A 39 -9.07 11.47 -8.76
N GLU A 40 -8.86 12.00 -9.97
CA GLU A 40 -8.03 11.33 -10.99
C GLU A 40 -6.59 11.14 -10.51
N TYR A 41 -6.05 12.09 -9.76
CA TYR A 41 -4.71 12.04 -9.20
C TYR A 41 -4.73 12.14 -7.67
N ILE A 42 -3.89 11.34 -7.01
CA ILE A 42 -3.69 11.33 -5.56
C ILE A 42 -2.20 11.38 -5.27
N VAL A 43 -1.80 12.24 -4.33
CA VAL A 43 -0.45 12.23 -3.77
C VAL A 43 -0.50 11.57 -2.40
N VAL A 44 0.29 10.51 -2.23
CA VAL A 44 0.43 9.79 -0.95
C VAL A 44 1.85 9.99 -0.44
N THR A 45 1.98 10.51 0.77
CA THR A 45 3.25 10.64 1.48
C THR A 45 3.53 9.34 2.24
N SER A 46 4.71 8.76 2.05
CA SER A 46 5.21 7.64 2.85
C SER A 46 6.45 8.05 3.65
N GLU A 47 6.53 7.62 4.92
CA GLU A 47 7.67 7.87 5.80
C GLU A 47 8.15 6.56 6.43
N ASN A 48 9.45 6.28 6.36
CA ASN A 48 10.02 5.13 7.06
C ASN A 48 9.99 5.35 8.58
N THR A 49 9.26 4.49 9.32
CA THR A 49 9.20 4.57 10.78
C THR A 49 10.21 3.61 11.41
N LYS A 50 10.92 4.09 12.44
CA LYS A 50 11.91 3.27 13.17
C LYS A 50 11.28 2.30 14.17
N LEU A 51 10.01 2.52 14.56
CA LEU A 51 9.52 1.94 15.81
C LEU A 51 9.07 0.47 15.68
N LEU A 52 8.59 0.01 14.51
CA LEU A 52 8.07 -1.37 14.37
C LEU A 52 8.14 -1.93 12.92
N GLY A 53 9.08 -1.49 12.08
CA GLY A 53 9.30 -2.05 10.75
C GLY A 53 8.14 -1.84 9.77
N GLY A 54 7.56 -0.63 9.80
CA GLY A 54 6.48 -0.20 8.91
C GLY A 54 6.72 1.21 8.36
N ILE A 55 5.93 1.62 7.38
CA ILE A 55 5.87 3.00 6.90
C ILE A 55 4.65 3.71 7.50
N ASP A 56 4.82 4.99 7.79
CA ASP A 56 3.71 5.90 8.01
C ASP A 56 3.22 6.40 6.66
N ILE A 57 1.90 6.57 6.52
CA ILE A 57 1.24 6.89 5.25
C ILE A 57 0.31 8.06 5.52
N SER A 58 0.38 9.12 4.72
CA SER A 58 -0.52 10.26 4.84
C SER A 58 -0.92 10.83 3.48
N ILE A 59 -2.09 11.44 3.42
CA ILE A 59 -2.67 12.10 2.26
C ILE A 59 -3.10 13.50 2.71
N ASP A 60 -2.67 14.56 2.02
CA ASP A 60 -3.19 15.89 2.35
C ASP A 60 -4.56 16.09 1.68
N TYR A 61 -5.60 16.11 2.50
CA TYR A 61 -6.98 16.23 2.05
C TYR A 61 -7.75 17.40 2.67
N LYS A 62 -7.18 18.11 3.64
CA LYS A 62 -7.91 19.12 4.46
C LYS A 62 -8.49 20.28 3.65
N LYS A 63 -7.86 20.62 2.52
CA LYS A 63 -8.29 21.69 1.60
C LYS A 63 -8.86 21.15 0.29
N SER A 64 -9.07 19.84 0.19
CA SER A 64 -9.58 19.19 -1.02
C SER A 64 -11.10 19.12 -0.99
N LYS A 65 -11.75 19.26 -2.15
CA LYS A 65 -13.19 18.95 -2.30
C LYS A 65 -13.51 17.46 -2.12
N TYR A 66 -12.48 16.61 -2.11
CA TYR A 66 -12.55 15.16 -1.90
C TYR A 66 -12.16 14.78 -0.46
N ALA A 67 -12.24 15.70 0.50
CA ALA A 67 -11.72 15.52 1.85
C ALA A 67 -12.17 14.22 2.52
N ASP A 68 -13.49 13.95 2.49
CA ASP A 68 -14.09 12.79 3.16
C ASP A 68 -13.56 11.48 2.59
N VAL A 69 -13.64 11.30 1.27
CA VAL A 69 -13.20 10.06 0.58
C VAL A 69 -11.69 9.85 0.65
N LEU A 70 -10.89 10.93 0.67
CA LEU A 70 -9.44 10.84 0.84
C LEU A 70 -9.06 10.48 2.29
N SER A 71 -9.83 10.95 3.28
CA SER A 71 -9.64 10.56 4.68
C SER A 71 -9.95 9.08 4.90
N GLU A 72 -11.00 8.57 4.27
CA GLU A 72 -11.32 7.13 4.28
C GLU A 72 -10.22 6.29 3.62
N LEU A 73 -9.68 6.76 2.49
CA LEU A 73 -8.55 6.12 1.81
C LEU A 73 -7.30 6.08 2.71
N GLU A 74 -6.94 7.20 3.35
CA GLU A 74 -5.82 7.25 4.30
C GLU A 74 -6.02 6.25 5.44
N SER A 75 -7.21 6.24 6.06
CA SER A 75 -7.55 5.32 7.14
C SER A 75 -7.43 3.85 6.70
N LEU A 76 -7.86 3.53 5.48
CA LEU A 76 -7.73 2.21 4.91
C LEU A 76 -6.26 1.81 4.71
N LEU A 77 -5.45 2.68 4.13
CA LEU A 77 -4.02 2.43 3.87
C LEU A 77 -3.22 2.28 5.18
N GLN A 78 -3.55 3.06 6.21
CA GLN A 78 -2.93 2.94 7.54
C GLN A 78 -3.40 1.69 8.31
N ASN A 79 -4.52 1.07 7.92
CA ASN A 79 -5.07 -0.07 8.65
C ASN A 79 -4.25 -1.35 8.44
N ARG A 80 -3.36 -1.61 9.40
CA ARG A 80 -2.51 -2.81 9.44
C ARG A 80 -3.27 -4.13 9.47
N LYS A 81 -4.53 -4.16 9.93
CA LYS A 81 -5.32 -5.41 9.95
C LYS A 81 -5.89 -5.74 8.57
N LYS A 82 -6.12 -4.73 7.73
CA LYS A 82 -6.75 -4.88 6.40
C LYS A 82 -5.71 -5.05 5.30
N LEU A 83 -4.92 -4.01 5.03
CA LEU A 83 -4.00 -3.99 3.89
C LEU A 83 -2.56 -4.41 4.23
N LYS A 84 -2.20 -4.44 5.53
CA LYS A 84 -0.88 -4.88 6.01
C LYS A 84 0.29 -4.22 5.27
N ILE A 85 0.20 -2.91 4.97
CA ILE A 85 1.27 -2.18 4.27
C ILE A 85 2.46 -1.99 5.22
N ARG A 86 3.62 -2.56 4.89
CA ARG A 86 4.84 -2.48 5.72
C ARG A 86 5.94 -1.66 5.07
N ASN A 87 5.93 -1.58 3.75
CA ASN A 87 6.95 -0.88 2.97
C ASN A 87 6.32 -0.18 1.74
N GLN A 88 7.14 0.55 1.00
CA GLN A 88 6.72 1.31 -0.18
C GLN A 88 6.21 0.40 -1.31
N THR A 89 6.81 -0.78 -1.50
CA THR A 89 6.34 -1.77 -2.47
C THR A 89 4.93 -2.28 -2.15
N ASP A 90 4.63 -2.52 -0.87
CA ASP A 90 3.28 -2.90 -0.42
C ASP A 90 2.27 -1.78 -0.71
N LEU A 91 2.66 -0.51 -0.52
CA LEU A 91 1.82 0.65 -0.84
C LEU A 91 1.52 0.70 -2.35
N LEU A 92 2.53 0.54 -3.20
CA LEU A 92 2.36 0.50 -4.66
C LEU A 92 1.37 -0.62 -5.06
N ASN A 93 1.53 -1.81 -4.49
CA ASN A 93 0.65 -2.94 -4.74
C ASN A 93 -0.79 -2.69 -4.26
N ALA A 94 -0.94 -2.07 -3.08
CA ALA A 94 -2.25 -1.73 -2.54
C ALA A 94 -2.98 -0.69 -3.42
N MET A 95 -2.29 0.37 -3.83
CA MET A 95 -2.83 1.39 -4.73
C MET A 95 -3.19 0.79 -6.10
N SER A 96 -2.39 -0.13 -6.63
CA SER A 96 -2.71 -0.84 -7.88
C SER A 96 -3.97 -1.69 -7.78
N LYS A 97 -4.18 -2.37 -6.64
CA LYS A 97 -5.42 -3.11 -6.37
C LYS A 97 -6.63 -2.20 -6.19
N LEU A 98 -6.42 -0.97 -5.72
CA LEU A 98 -7.44 0.07 -5.61
C LEU A 98 -7.70 0.81 -6.93
N GLY A 99 -7.10 0.39 -8.04
CA GLY A 99 -7.37 0.98 -9.35
C GLY A 99 -6.52 2.20 -9.70
N PHE A 100 -5.35 2.36 -9.05
CA PHE A 100 -4.41 3.44 -9.35
C PHE A 100 -3.09 2.92 -9.94
N GLU A 101 -2.50 3.70 -10.82
CA GLU A 101 -1.16 3.50 -11.38
C GLU A 101 -0.20 4.48 -10.73
N TYR A 102 1.02 4.02 -10.52
CA TYR A 102 2.11 4.88 -10.10
C TYR A 102 2.55 5.75 -11.27
N VAL A 103 2.70 7.05 -11.03
CA VAL A 103 3.15 8.04 -12.02
C VAL A 103 4.58 8.46 -11.74
N ASP A 104 4.84 8.96 -10.54
CA ASP A 104 6.14 9.52 -10.16
C ASP A 104 6.30 9.59 -8.64
N SER A 105 7.50 9.89 -8.17
CA SER A 105 7.78 10.19 -6.77
C SER A 105 8.80 11.30 -6.61
N TYR A 106 8.65 12.07 -5.54
CA TYR A 106 9.57 13.14 -5.18
C TYR A 106 9.77 13.19 -3.67
N ASN A 107 10.93 13.66 -3.23
CA ASN A 107 11.21 13.80 -1.82
C ASN A 107 10.23 14.82 -1.21
N ALA A 108 9.52 14.41 -0.16
CA ALA A 108 8.80 15.37 0.65
C ALA A 108 9.86 16.17 1.41
N SER A 109 9.84 17.50 1.27
CA SER A 109 10.74 18.36 2.06
C SER A 109 10.54 18.03 3.53
N ALA A 110 11.49 17.30 4.11
CA ALA A 110 11.58 17.16 5.56
C ALA A 110 11.95 18.55 6.05
N GLY A 111 10.94 19.36 6.37
CA GLY A 111 11.16 20.64 7.01
C GLY A 111 12.06 20.37 8.21
N SER A 112 13.32 20.79 8.14
CA SER A 112 14.08 20.99 9.36
C SER A 112 13.28 22.06 10.10
N LEU A 113 12.57 21.67 11.16
CA LEU A 113 12.18 22.62 12.19
C LEU A 113 13.48 23.07 12.87
N GLY A 114 14.23 23.93 12.18
CA GLY A 114 15.23 24.79 12.79
C GLY A 114 14.46 25.90 13.48
N VAL A 115 14.12 25.70 14.75
CA VAL A 115 13.70 26.80 15.62
C VAL A 115 14.96 27.64 15.85
N GLY A 116 15.18 28.61 14.98
CA GLY A 116 16.32 29.52 15.06
C GLY A 116 16.13 30.49 16.22
N GLY A 117 16.92 30.29 17.28
CA GLY A 117 17.10 31.24 18.36
C GLY A 117 18.53 31.13 18.90
N GLY A 118 19.42 31.99 18.39
CA GLY A 118 20.79 32.17 18.90
C GLY A 118 21.89 31.62 17.99
N ASP A 119 22.96 32.40 17.85
CA ASP A 119 24.09 32.22 16.91
C ASP A 119 25.00 31.00 17.19
N ASP A 120 24.73 30.19 18.23
CA ASP A 120 25.56 29.04 18.60
C ASP A 120 24.70 27.82 18.92
N ILE A 121 24.30 27.05 17.90
CA ILE A 121 23.72 25.72 18.10
C ILE A 121 24.40 24.72 17.15
N GLU A 122 25.19 23.82 17.74
CA GLU A 122 25.64 22.60 17.10
C GLU A 122 24.42 21.84 16.56
N VAL A 123 24.39 21.63 15.25
CA VAL A 123 23.39 20.83 14.55
C VAL A 123 23.56 19.37 14.96
N PHE A 124 23.02 19.02 16.12
CA PHE A 124 22.92 17.63 16.55
C PHE A 124 21.87 16.91 15.68
N GLY A 125 22.37 16.32 14.60
CA GLY A 125 21.87 15.09 13.99
C GLY A 125 20.36 14.88 14.04
N SER A 126 19.59 15.74 13.36
CA SER A 126 18.23 15.38 12.98
C SER A 126 18.35 14.21 12.01
N GLN A 127 18.09 12.99 12.51
CA GLN A 127 17.94 11.81 11.68
C GLN A 127 16.83 12.09 10.68
N ALA A 128 17.20 12.51 9.47
CA ALA A 128 16.28 12.88 8.42
C ALA A 128 15.33 11.71 8.19
N LYS A 129 14.08 11.88 8.64
CA LYS A 129 13.00 10.95 8.34
C LYS A 129 12.86 10.98 6.82
N TYR A 130 13.20 9.88 6.16
CA TYR A 130 13.02 9.76 4.71
C TYR A 130 11.53 9.74 4.42
N ARG A 131 11.04 10.88 3.90
CA ARG A 131 9.65 11.08 3.50
C ARG A 131 9.59 11.21 1.97
N ILE A 132 8.76 10.40 1.34
CA ILE A 132 8.62 10.36 -0.12
C ILE A 132 7.15 10.58 -0.47
N ASN A 133 6.89 11.56 -1.32
CA ASN A 133 5.59 11.77 -1.96
C ASN A 133 5.51 10.91 -3.21
N MET A 134 4.46 10.10 -3.32
CA MET A 134 4.19 9.25 -4.48
C MET A 134 2.91 9.72 -5.16
N VAL A 135 2.99 9.93 -6.47
CA VAL A 135 1.87 10.36 -7.30
C VAL A 135 1.23 9.14 -7.93
N PHE A 136 -0.08 9.03 -7.75
CA PHE A 136 -0.91 7.98 -8.28
C PHE A 136 -1.98 8.58 -9.19
N ARG A 137 -2.27 7.92 -10.32
CA ARG A 137 -3.35 8.25 -11.24
C ARG A 137 -4.34 7.11 -11.33
N LYS A 138 -5.63 7.36 -11.47
CA LYS A 138 -6.59 6.30 -11.79
C LYS A 138 -6.18 5.56 -13.06
N LYS A 139 -6.32 4.24 -13.06
CA LYS A 139 -6.17 3.40 -14.26
C LYS A 139 -7.15 3.83 -15.34
N GLU A 140 -6.78 3.61 -16.60
CA GLU A 140 -7.60 4.02 -17.75
C GLU A 140 -9.00 3.40 -17.71
N GLU A 141 -9.17 2.18 -17.20
CA GLU A 141 -10.48 1.53 -17.14
C GLU A 141 -11.42 2.14 -16.08
N MET A 142 -10.90 2.99 -15.19
CA MET A 142 -11.61 3.60 -14.06
C MET A 142 -11.79 5.12 -14.23
N ARG A 143 -11.45 5.66 -15.40
CA ARG A 143 -11.54 7.08 -15.78
C ARG A 143 -12.70 7.29 -16.75
#